data_AF-A0A426RQU7-F1
#
_entry.id   AF-A0A426RQU7-F1
#
_cell.length_a   1.000
_cell.length_b   1.000
_cell.length_c   1.000
_cell.angle_alpha   90.00
_cell.angle_beta   90.00
_cell.angle_gamma   90.00
#
_symmetry.space_group_name_H-M   'P 1'
#
loop_
_entity.id
_entity.type
_entity.pdbx_description
1 polymer ?
#
loop_
_entity_poly.entity_id
_entity_poly.type
_entity_poly.pdbx_seq_one_letter_code
_entity_poly.pdbx_strand_id
1 'polypeptide(L)' 'MTKVKIDDTEYELDSLSDKAKAIAAHLHAVNVEIDRFRAQTAIYQTARSAYVRSLKEEIETSLAANAA' A
#
# COMPACT_ATOMS: atom_id res chain seq x y z
N MET A 1 2.07 -3.09 30.67
CA MET A 1 0.94 -2.29 30.15
C MET A 1 1.11 -2.19 28.66
N THR A 2 0.63 -3.22 27.97
CA THR A 2 0.63 -3.25 26.50
C THR A 2 -0.54 -2.39 26.04
N LYS A 3 -0.30 -1.44 25.14
CA LYS A 3 -1.34 -0.56 24.61
C LYS A 3 -1.66 -0.93 23.17
N VAL A 4 -2.94 -0.84 22.79
CA VAL A 4 -3.36 -0.87 21.38
C VAL A 4 -3.91 0.49 21.00
N LYS A 5 -3.43 1.02 19.87
CA LYS A 5 -4.00 2.21 19.26
C LYS A 5 -5.07 1.78 18.26
N ILE A 6 -6.30 2.24 18.46
CA ILE A 6 -7.41 2.07 17.51
C ILE A 6 -7.82 3.47 17.09
N ASP A 7 -7.75 3.75 15.79
CA ASP A 7 -7.86 5.08 15.20
C ASP A 7 -6.88 6.08 15.86
N ASP A 8 -7.39 7.01 16.65
CA ASP A 8 -6.61 8.01 17.40
C ASP A 8 -6.67 7.85 18.92
N THR A 9 -7.24 6.75 19.41
CA THR A 9 -7.33 6.49 20.85
C THR A 9 -6.44 5.32 21.26
N GLU A 10 -5.66 5.53 22.31
CA GLU A 10 -4.89 4.47 22.97
C GLU A 10 -5.76 3.78 24.03
N TYR A 11 -5.76 2.44 24.00
CA TYR A 11 -6.42 1.62 25.00
C TYR A 11 -5.40 0.72 25.68
N GLU A 12 -5.48 0.62 27.01
CA GLU A 12 -4.72 -0.36 27.77
C GLU A 12 -5.26 -1.76 27.46
N LEU A 13 -4.45 -2.57 26.80
CA LEU A 13 -4.87 -3.88 26.29
C LEU A 13 -5.30 -4.80 27.44
N ASP A 14 -4.64 -4.69 28.59
CA ASP A 14 -4.93 -5.47 29.80
C ASP A 14 -6.31 -5.15 30.39
N SER A 15 -6.86 -3.95 30.14
CA SER A 15 -8.19 -3.52 30.58
C SER A 15 -9.33 -4.00 29.66
N LEU A 16 -9.00 -4.56 28.50
CA LEU A 16 -9.96 -5.01 27.51
C LEU A 16 -10.46 -6.43 27.82
N SER A 17 -11.70 -6.73 27.42
CA SER A 17 -12.23 -8.10 27.44
C SER A 17 -11.45 -9.01 26.50
N ASP A 18 -11.44 -10.32 26.77
CA ASP A 18 -10.76 -11.30 25.92
C ASP A 18 -11.26 -11.27 24.47
N LYS A 19 -12.57 -11.04 24.28
CA LYS A 19 -13.17 -10.84 22.95
C LYS A 19 -12.59 -9.61 22.25
N ALA A 20 -12.44 -8.49 22.96
CA ALA A 20 -11.87 -7.27 22.39
C ALA A 20 -10.38 -7.45 22.03
N LYS A 21 -9.61 -8.16 22.86
CA LYS A 21 -8.21 -8.52 22.55
C LYS A 21 -8.11 -9.38 21.29
N ALA A 22 -8.99 -10.37 21.12
CA ALA A 22 -9.04 -11.20 19.92
C ALA A 22 -9.36 -10.39 18.65
N ILE A 23 -10.34 -9.48 18.72
CA ILE A 23 -10.66 -8.56 17.62
C ILE A 23 -9.46 -7.66 17.27
N ALA A 24 -8.77 -7.11 18.28
CA ALA A 24 -7.59 -6.29 18.07
C ALA A 24 -6.46 -7.05 17.35
N ALA A 25 -6.25 -8.33 17.70
CA ALA A 25 -5.29 -9.18 17.02
C ALA A 25 -5.65 -9.41 15.54
N HIS A 26 -6.92 -9.68 15.24
CA HIS A 26 -7.40 -9.82 13.87
C HIS A 26 -7.27 -8.52 13.07
N LEU A 27 -7.61 -7.37 13.68
CA LEU A 27 -7.46 -6.06 13.05
C LEU A 27 -5.99 -5.77 12.71
N HIS A 28 -5.06 -6.06 13.63
CA HIS A 28 -3.64 -5.93 13.37
C HIS A 28 -3.18 -6.77 12.17
N ALA A 29 -3.60 -8.05 12.12
CA ALA A 29 -3.26 -8.93 11.00
C ALA A 29 -3.78 -8.39 9.65
N VAL A 30 -5.02 -7.89 9.61
CA VAL A 30 -5.61 -7.28 8.41
C VAL A 30 -4.85 -6.03 7.98
N ASN A 31 -4.46 -5.16 8.93
CA ASN A 31 -3.69 -3.96 8.62
C ASN A 31 -2.32 -4.27 8.00
N VAL A 32 -1.62 -5.29 8.51
CA VAL A 32 -0.35 -5.75 7.92
C VAL A 32 -0.54 -6.17 6.46
N GLU A 33 -1.61 -6.89 6.15
CA GLU A 33 -1.90 -7.29 4.76
C GLU A 33 -2.28 -6.10 3.86
N ILE A 34 -3.04 -5.14 4.39
CA ILE A 34 -3.35 -3.89 3.66
C ILE A 34 -2.07 -3.15 3.30
N ASP A 35 -1.14 -3.01 4.24
CA ASP A 35 0.13 -2.32 4.00
C ASP A 35 1.02 -3.09 3.01
N ARG A 36 1.00 -4.43 3.04
CA ARG A 36 1.65 -5.26 2.03
C ARG A 36 1.10 -5.00 0.62
N PHE A 37 -0.23 -4.92 0.46
CA PHE A 37 -0.86 -4.60 -0.82
C PHE A 37 -0.57 -3.17 -1.30
N ARG A 38 -0.50 -2.21 -0.38
CA ARG A 38 -0.08 -0.83 -0.69
C ARG A 38 1.35 -0.80 -1.22
N ALA A 39 2.28 -1.51 -0.58
CA ALA A 39 3.66 -1.63 -1.05
C ALA A 39 3.74 -2.24 -2.45
N GLN A 40 3.00 -3.33 -2.69
CA GLN A 40 2.94 -3.96 -4.01
C GLN A 40 2.36 -3.02 -5.08
N THR A 41 1.32 -2.26 -4.72
CA THR A 41 0.73 -1.25 -5.60
C THR A 41 1.73 -0.15 -5.97
N ALA A 42 2.51 0.34 -5.01
CA ALA A 42 3.55 1.34 -5.26
C ALA A 42 4.64 0.83 -6.23
N ILE A 43 5.03 -0.45 -6.12
CA ILE A 43 5.94 -1.11 -7.06
C ILE A 43 5.35 -1.08 -8.48
N TYR A 44 4.09 -1.49 -8.65
CA TYR A 44 3.44 -1.49 -9.96
C TYR A 44 3.25 -0.09 -10.53
N GLN A 45 2.96 0.92 -9.70
CA GLN A 45 2.87 2.32 -10.13
C GLN A 45 4.22 2.82 -10.68
N THR A 46 5.33 2.43 -10.06
CA THR A 46 6.68 2.74 -10.55
C THR A 46 6.94 2.09 -11.90
N ALA A 47 6.66 0.79 -12.04
CA ALA A 47 6.83 0.07 -13.30
C ALA A 47 5.96 0.67 -14.42
N ARG A 48 4.68 0.96 -14.13
CA ARG A 48 3.77 1.63 -15.08
C ARG A 48 4.33 2.97 -15.55
N SER A 49 4.89 3.77 -14.64
CA SER A 49 5.45 5.08 -14.99
C SER A 49 6.66 4.94 -15.93
N ALA A 50 7.51 3.93 -15.70
CA ALA A 50 8.63 3.62 -16.59
C ALA A 50 8.15 3.19 -17.99
N TYR A 51 7.14 2.30 -18.06
CA TYR A 51 6.58 1.87 -19.35
C TYR A 51 5.92 3.01 -20.12
N VAL A 52 5.19 3.90 -19.44
CA VAL A 52 4.62 5.10 -20.07
C VAL A 52 5.72 5.98 -20.65
N ARG A 53 6.84 6.17 -19.93
CA ARG A 53 7.96 6.97 -20.44
C ARG A 53 8.57 6.34 -21.69
N SER A 54 8.91 5.06 -21.62
CA SER A 54 9.51 4.33 -22.74
C SER A 54 8.59 4.31 -23.97
N LEU A 55 7.28 4.14 -23.78
CA LEU A 55 6.32 4.18 -24.89
C LEU A 55 6.27 5.56 -25.55
N LYS A 56 6.34 6.64 -24.78
CA LYS A 56 6.36 8.01 -25.34
C LYS A 56 7.61 8.24 -26.18
N GLU A 57 8.78 7.84 -25.67
CA GLU A 57 10.06 7.94 -26.39
C GLU A 57 9.99 7.20 -27.74
N GLU A 58 9.40 6.00 -27.77
CA GLU A 58 9.22 5.21 -29.00
C GLU A 58 8.25 5.88 -29.98
N ILE A 59 7.12 6.39 -29.48
CA ILE A 59 6.14 7.11 -30.33
C ILE A 59 6.77 8.35 -30.95
N GLU A 60 7.49 9.16 -30.17
CA GLU A 60 8.18 10.37 -30.67
C GLU A 60 9.22 10.01 -31.73
N THR A 61 10.01 8.95 -31.49
CA THR A 61 11.00 8.45 -32.45
C THR A 61 10.35 7.99 -33.76
N SER A 62 9.25 7.23 -33.67
CA SER A 62 8.51 6.74 -34.84
C SER A 62 7.90 7.88 -35.65
N LEU A 63 7.35 8.90 -34.99
CA LEU A 63 6.80 10.08 -35.66
C LEU A 63 7.89 10.88 -36.40
N ALA A 64 9.06 11.05 -35.79
CA ALA A 64 10.18 11.74 -36.43
C ALA A 64 10.70 10.97 -37.66
N ALA A 65 10.76 9.64 -37.59
CA ALA A 65 11.21 8.79 -38.70
C ALA A 65 10.24 8.81 -39.90
N ASN A 66 8.93 8.92 -39.65
CA ASN A 66 7.92 8.97 -40.70
C ASN A 66 7.74 10.36 -41.34
N ALA A 67 8.31 11.40 -40.73
CA ALA A 67 8.24 12.78 -41.23
C ALA A 67 9.44 13.18 -42.11
N ALA A 68 10.45 12.30 -42.22
CA ALA A 68 11.66 12.48 -43.03
C ALA A 68 11.60 11.66 -44.34
#